data_AF-A0AAV6RHC7-F1
#
_entry.id   AF-A0AAV6RHC7-F1
#
_cell.length_a   1.000
_cell.length_b   1.000
_cell.length_c   1.000
_cell.angle_alpha   90.00
_cell.angle_beta   90.00
_cell.angle_gamma   90.00
#
_symmetry.space_group_name_H-M   'P 1'
#
loop_
_entity.id
_entity.type
_entity.pdbx_description
1 polymer ?
#
loop_
_entity_poly.entity_id
_entity_poly.type
_entity_poly.pdbx_seq_one_letter_code
_entity_poly.pdbx_strand_id
1 'polypeptide(L)'
;MIKINKGKRFQQAVDAVEDFLKKAKGKEQNSEGKGDSKGKRTPNKPLKILEEDDEDLSALKDPSEKPVKDDPHFHHFLLSQSEKPASSMEPISKRLKVIEEVTGSTSIQAADSTAINGSITPTDKRIGFLGLGLMGSGIVSNLLKMGHVVTVWNRTAEKCDLFIQEGARLGRTPAEVASMCDITFSCVSDPKAARDLVLGPSGVLQGIRPGKCYVEMSTVDPETITELSQVITSRGGRFLEAPVAGSQQLSNDGMLVILAAGDRTVYEDCSSCFQAMGKTSFFLGEAGNAARMMLILNMVQGSFMATIAEGLTLAQATGQSQQTFLDILCQGQMASTFVDQKCQNILQGNFKPDYYLKHIQKDLRLAISMGDMANHPTPMAAAANEVYKRAKALDQSDNDISAVYRAYIH
;
A
#
# COMPACT_ATOMS: atom_id res chain seq x y z
N MET A 1 -24.84 14.05 18.57
CA MET A 1 -24.10 15.10 19.32
C MET A 1 -22.64 15.30 18.89
N ILE A 2 -22.08 14.56 17.92
CA ILE A 2 -20.65 14.68 17.55
C ILE A 2 -20.37 15.77 16.49
N LYS A 3 -21.36 16.20 15.68
CA LYS A 3 -21.18 17.26 14.67
C LYS A 3 -21.09 18.69 15.25
N ILE A 4 -21.64 18.94 16.44
CA ILE A 4 -21.69 20.30 17.04
C ILE A 4 -20.35 20.69 17.70
N ASN A 5 -19.53 19.72 18.13
CA ASN A 5 -18.26 20.01 18.81
C ASN A 5 -17.07 20.31 17.89
N LYS A 6 -17.13 19.94 16.59
CA LYS A 6 -16.07 20.29 15.63
C LYS A 6 -16.09 21.77 15.24
N GLY A 7 -17.29 22.36 15.11
CA GLY A 7 -17.45 23.79 14.79
C GLY A 7 -16.91 24.71 15.89
N LYS A 8 -17.15 24.38 17.17
CA LYS A 8 -16.64 25.18 18.30
C LYS A 8 -15.11 25.17 18.42
N ARG A 9 -14.48 24.01 18.19
CA ARG A 9 -13.01 23.89 18.21
C ARG A 9 -12.35 24.60 17.03
N PHE A 10 -12.98 24.58 15.87
CA PHE A 10 -12.50 25.32 14.70
C PHE A 10 -12.59 26.83 14.93
N GLN A 11 -13.71 27.32 15.47
CA GLN A 11 -13.86 28.75 15.78
C GLN A 11 -12.85 29.23 16.83
N GLN A 12 -12.61 28.44 17.89
CA GLN A 12 -11.58 28.76 18.89
C GLN A 12 -10.17 28.85 18.31
N ALA A 13 -9.84 28.04 17.30
CA ALA A 13 -8.56 28.10 16.62
C ALA A 13 -8.44 29.34 15.73
N VAL A 14 -9.52 29.72 15.02
CA VAL A 14 -9.57 30.94 14.21
C VAL A 14 -9.44 32.18 15.09
N ASP A 15 -10.16 32.25 16.21
CA ASP A 15 -10.11 33.39 17.13
C ASP A 15 -8.70 33.55 17.75
N ALA A 16 -8.04 32.44 18.07
CA ALA A 16 -6.66 32.46 18.61
C ALA A 16 -5.62 32.97 17.59
N VAL A 17 -5.81 32.65 16.30
CA VAL A 17 -4.94 33.14 15.22
C VAL A 17 -5.19 34.63 14.98
N GLU A 18 -6.43 35.10 15.00
CA GLU A 18 -6.75 36.53 14.87
C GLU A 18 -6.16 37.36 16.02
N ASP A 19 -6.22 36.86 17.26
CA ASP A 19 -5.63 37.53 18.41
C ASP A 19 -4.10 37.58 18.36
N PHE A 20 -3.47 36.51 17.84
CA PHE A 20 -2.03 36.50 17.59
C PHE A 20 -1.63 37.55 16.55
N LEU A 21 -2.38 37.65 15.44
CA LEU A 21 -2.12 38.63 14.38
C LEU A 21 -2.37 40.07 14.85
N LYS A 22 -3.35 40.32 15.71
CA LYS A 22 -3.57 41.64 16.33
C LYS A 22 -2.42 42.04 17.26
N LYS A 23 -1.90 41.10 18.06
CA LYS A 23 -0.73 41.34 18.94
C LYS A 23 0.56 41.56 18.17
N ALA A 24 0.74 40.91 17.03
CA ALA A 24 1.89 41.13 16.16
C ALA A 24 1.87 42.54 15.54
N LYS A 25 0.70 42.99 15.03
CA LYS A 25 0.53 44.33 14.45
C LYS A 25 0.65 45.47 15.48
N GLY A 26 0.31 45.23 16.75
CA GLY A 26 0.47 46.21 17.83
C GLY A 26 1.92 46.43 18.29
N LYS A 27 2.85 45.53 17.96
CA LYS A 27 4.28 45.66 18.33
C LYS A 27 5.11 46.42 17.30
N GLU A 28 4.69 46.47 16.03
CA GLU A 28 5.39 47.22 14.98
C GLU A 28 5.07 48.74 15.01
N GLN A 29 4.02 49.17 15.71
CA GLN A 29 3.64 50.60 15.77
C GLN A 29 4.21 51.36 16.99
N ASN A 30 4.98 50.72 17.87
CA ASN A 30 5.49 51.33 19.11
C ASN A 30 7.01 51.49 19.19
N SER A 31 7.74 51.32 18.08
CA SER A 31 9.20 51.48 18.05
C SER A 31 9.72 52.40 16.94
N GLU A 32 9.04 53.50 16.66
CA GLU A 32 9.63 54.62 15.92
C GLU A 32 9.17 55.96 16.51
N GLY A 33 10.14 56.75 16.98
CA GLY A 33 9.98 58.21 17.15
C GLY A 33 9.86 58.73 18.57
N LYS A 34 11.00 58.95 19.24
CA LYS A 34 11.33 60.21 19.93
C LYS A 34 12.80 60.23 20.41
N GLY A 35 13.63 60.98 19.69
CA GLY A 35 14.86 61.54 20.25
C GLY A 35 14.55 62.78 21.08
N ASP A 36 15.29 63.03 22.15
CA ASP A 36 16.47 63.92 22.11
C ASP A 36 16.99 64.26 23.53
N SER A 37 18.31 64.47 23.59
CA SER A 37 19.05 65.38 24.49
C SER A 37 19.61 64.92 25.86
N LYS A 38 20.96 64.95 25.88
CA LYS A 38 21.89 65.43 26.94
C LYS A 38 22.14 64.59 28.20
N GLY A 39 23.41 64.18 28.36
CA GLY A 39 24.09 64.34 29.66
C GLY A 39 25.14 63.31 30.07
N LYS A 40 26.43 63.66 29.85
CA LYS A 40 27.60 63.47 30.74
C LYS A 40 28.18 62.05 31.03
N ARG A 41 29.51 62.03 30.80
CA ARG A 41 30.62 61.40 31.53
C ARG A 41 31.09 59.98 31.12
N THR A 42 32.26 59.98 30.48
CA THR A 42 33.34 58.97 30.46
C THR A 42 33.89 58.66 31.88
N PRO A 43 34.87 57.74 32.11
CA PRO A 43 35.68 56.94 31.15
C PRO A 43 35.87 55.44 31.51
N ASN A 44 36.27 54.59 30.54
CA ASN A 44 37.56 53.88 30.60
C ASN A 44 37.84 52.97 29.38
N LYS A 45 39.13 52.66 29.27
CA LYS A 45 39.97 52.34 28.11
C LYS A 45 39.78 50.97 27.41
N PRO A 46 40.38 50.81 26.20
CA PRO A 46 40.20 49.71 25.27
C PRO A 46 41.33 48.66 25.32
N LEU A 47 41.15 47.50 24.67
CA LEU A 47 42.27 46.65 24.24
C LEU A 47 42.13 46.22 22.77
N LYS A 48 43.23 46.46 22.03
CA LYS A 48 43.57 46.07 20.65
C LYS A 48 43.92 44.56 20.59
N ILE A 49 43.59 43.81 19.53
CA ILE A 49 44.38 43.51 18.31
C ILE A 49 45.90 43.46 18.53
N LEU A 50 46.50 42.28 18.28
CA LEU A 50 47.88 42.11 17.81
C LEU A 50 47.94 40.91 16.84
N GLU A 51 48.66 41.15 15.74
CA GLU A 51 49.11 40.26 14.66
C GLU A 51 50.48 39.62 15.02
N GLU A 52 50.90 38.67 14.16
CA GLU A 52 52.30 38.25 13.84
C GLU A 52 53.09 37.48 14.94
N ASP A 53 53.93 36.47 14.65
CA ASP A 53 54.94 36.32 13.60
C ASP A 53 55.29 34.84 13.25
N ASP A 54 55.87 34.69 12.07
CA ASP A 54 56.56 33.54 11.46
C ASP A 54 57.84 33.09 12.21
N GLU A 55 58.26 31.83 12.00
CA GLU A 55 59.66 31.54 11.65
C GLU A 55 59.86 30.20 10.94
N ASP A 56 60.80 30.26 10.00
CA ASP A 56 61.14 29.40 8.86
C ASP A 56 62.18 28.32 9.22
N LEU A 57 62.37 27.31 8.35
CA LEU A 57 63.66 26.65 8.05
C LEU A 57 63.48 25.54 6.99
N SER A 58 63.50 25.98 5.74
CA SER A 58 64.26 25.45 4.58
C SER A 58 64.92 24.06 4.64
N ALA A 59 64.75 23.24 3.58
CA ALA A 59 65.77 23.01 2.54
C ALA A 59 65.49 21.75 1.69
N LEU A 60 65.29 21.93 0.38
CA LEU A 60 65.98 21.25 -0.74
C LEU A 60 65.49 21.83 -2.09
N LYS A 61 66.43 22.42 -2.84
CA LYS A 61 66.34 23.03 -4.20
C LYS A 61 66.34 21.92 -5.29
N ASP A 62 65.50 21.93 -6.34
CA ASP A 62 65.55 22.63 -7.67
C ASP A 62 66.69 22.11 -8.61
N PRO A 63 66.71 22.18 -9.97
CA PRO A 63 65.74 22.66 -10.99
C PRO A 63 65.63 21.84 -12.31
N SER A 64 64.60 22.10 -13.13
CA SER A 64 64.79 22.36 -14.59
C SER A 64 63.49 22.78 -15.28
N GLU A 65 63.43 24.06 -15.64
CA GLU A 65 62.38 24.69 -16.44
C GLU A 65 63.02 25.32 -17.69
N LYS A 66 62.36 25.19 -18.87
CA LYS A 66 62.32 26.07 -20.08
C LYS A 66 61.96 25.27 -21.36
N PRO A 67 61.42 25.88 -22.45
CA PRO A 67 60.11 26.54 -22.57
C PRO A 67 59.31 26.18 -23.87
N VAL A 68 57.99 26.45 -23.87
CA VAL A 68 57.05 26.76 -25.00
C VAL A 68 56.81 25.76 -26.16
N LYS A 69 55.52 25.45 -26.43
CA LYS A 69 54.89 25.56 -27.77
C LYS A 69 53.36 25.70 -27.69
N ASP A 70 52.88 26.82 -28.24
CA ASP A 70 51.46 27.14 -28.48
C ASP A 70 50.85 26.20 -29.54
N ASP A 71 49.68 25.65 -29.26
CA ASP A 71 48.90 24.82 -30.19
C ASP A 71 47.72 25.63 -30.78
N PRO A 72 47.69 25.89 -32.10
CA PRO A 72 46.75 26.81 -32.74
C PRO A 72 45.42 26.12 -33.14
N HIS A 73 44.77 25.41 -32.21
CA HIS A 73 43.49 24.75 -32.50
C HIS A 73 42.32 25.09 -31.56
N PHE A 74 42.44 26.17 -30.77
CA PHE A 74 41.38 26.56 -29.82
C PHE A 74 40.74 27.94 -30.03
N HIS A 75 41.07 28.64 -31.12
CA HIS A 75 40.49 29.96 -31.41
C HIS A 75 40.15 30.15 -32.91
N HIS A 76 39.22 29.34 -33.43
CA HIS A 76 38.52 29.71 -34.67
C HIS A 76 37.16 29.02 -34.82
N PHE A 77 36.23 29.27 -33.89
CA PHE A 77 34.82 28.92 -34.15
C PHE A 77 33.81 29.92 -33.56
N LEU A 78 34.20 31.20 -33.44
CA LEU A 78 33.25 32.26 -33.16
C LEU A 78 33.58 33.47 -34.04
N LEU A 79 32.61 33.81 -34.91
CA LEU A 79 32.42 35.04 -35.71
C LEU A 79 32.86 35.03 -37.19
N SER A 80 31.93 34.66 -38.07
CA SER A 80 31.50 35.45 -39.27
C SER A 80 30.53 34.59 -40.12
N GLN A 81 29.23 34.87 -40.03
CA GLN A 81 28.40 35.58 -41.02
C GLN A 81 27.84 34.69 -42.14
N SER A 82 26.51 34.54 -42.08
CA SER A 82 25.53 34.50 -43.18
C SER A 82 25.83 33.66 -44.44
N GLU A 83 25.08 32.58 -44.61
CA GLU A 83 24.09 32.40 -45.70
C GLU A 83 23.36 31.05 -45.55
N LYS A 84 22.03 31.06 -45.71
CA LYS A 84 21.17 29.86 -45.82
C LYS A 84 21.35 29.26 -47.22
N PRO A 85 21.21 27.93 -47.40
CA PRO A 85 19.90 27.41 -47.77
C PRO A 85 19.50 26.09 -47.08
N ALA A 86 18.20 25.83 -47.21
CA ALA A 86 17.40 24.78 -46.60
C ALA A 86 17.99 23.36 -46.63
N SER A 87 17.92 22.70 -45.47
CA SER A 87 17.78 21.24 -45.36
C SER A 87 17.20 20.93 -43.98
N SER A 88 16.10 20.19 -43.97
CA SER A 88 15.19 19.93 -42.85
C SER A 88 15.87 19.36 -41.60
N MET A 89 15.77 20.08 -40.48
CA MET A 89 15.81 19.46 -39.16
C MET A 89 14.44 18.80 -38.91
N GLU A 90 14.34 17.50 -39.14
CA GLU A 90 13.27 16.72 -38.53
C GLU A 90 13.56 16.59 -37.03
N PRO A 91 12.63 16.95 -36.13
CA PRO A 91 12.76 16.59 -34.73
C PRO A 91 12.72 15.05 -34.64
N ILE A 92 13.61 14.48 -33.83
CA ILE A 92 13.54 13.07 -33.40
C ILE A 92 12.30 12.93 -32.50
N SER A 93 11.13 12.98 -33.13
CA SER A 93 9.87 12.50 -32.60
C SER A 93 9.84 11.03 -32.99
N LYS A 94 10.63 10.21 -32.28
CA LYS A 94 10.40 8.76 -32.31
C LYS A 94 8.99 8.57 -31.75
N ARG A 95 8.04 8.43 -32.68
CA ARG A 95 6.69 7.92 -32.45
C ARG A 95 6.84 6.70 -31.55
N LEU A 96 6.59 6.87 -30.26
CA LEU A 96 5.93 5.84 -29.48
C LEU A 96 4.64 5.57 -30.26
N LYS A 97 4.69 4.61 -31.18
CA LYS A 97 3.49 3.89 -31.57
C LYS A 97 3.05 3.26 -30.27
N VAL A 98 2.13 3.94 -29.58
CA VAL A 98 1.14 3.26 -28.76
C VAL A 98 0.54 2.25 -29.71
N ILE A 99 1.06 1.02 -29.64
CA ILE A 99 0.32 -0.12 -30.12
C ILE A 99 -0.85 -0.14 -29.14
N GLU A 100 -1.94 0.53 -29.50
CA GLU A 100 -3.26 0.06 -29.10
C GLU A 100 -3.40 -1.32 -29.77
N GLU A 101 -2.70 -2.29 -29.21
CA GLU A 101 -3.29 -3.60 -29.14
C GLU A 101 -4.61 -3.34 -28.46
N VAL A 102 -5.68 -3.77 -29.11
CA VAL A 102 -6.98 -3.91 -28.50
C VAL A 102 -6.80 -4.94 -27.38
N THR A 103 -6.16 -4.53 -26.28
CA THR A 103 -6.37 -5.16 -24.98
C THR A 103 -7.85 -4.98 -24.81
N GLY A 104 -8.61 -6.06 -24.99
CA GLY A 104 -10.05 -6.06 -24.88
C GLY A 104 -10.39 -5.24 -23.65
N SER A 105 -10.83 -4.01 -23.87
CA SER A 105 -11.17 -3.09 -22.81
C SER A 105 -12.36 -3.77 -22.15
N THR A 106 -12.08 -4.50 -21.06
CA THR A 106 -13.11 -4.94 -20.14
C THR A 106 -13.66 -3.66 -19.59
N SER A 107 -14.66 -3.12 -20.28
CA SER A 107 -15.49 -2.04 -19.80
C SER A 107 -15.92 -2.46 -18.40
N ILE A 108 -15.32 -1.81 -17.41
CA ILE A 108 -15.59 -2.08 -16.00
C ILE A 108 -17.06 -1.68 -15.83
N GLN A 109 -17.97 -2.67 -15.80
CA GLN A 109 -19.30 -2.40 -15.27
C GLN A 109 -19.10 -1.95 -13.82
N ALA A 110 -19.55 -0.72 -13.56
CA ALA A 110 -19.26 0.04 -12.37
C ALA A 110 -19.57 -0.76 -11.10
N ALA A 111 -18.73 -0.53 -10.08
CA ALA A 111 -18.92 -0.88 -8.68
C ALA A 111 -20.41 -0.94 -8.28
N ASP A 112 -20.92 -2.14 -8.01
CA ASP A 112 -22.12 -2.24 -7.18
C ASP A 112 -21.71 -1.68 -5.82
N SER A 113 -22.31 -0.54 -5.45
CA SER A 113 -22.11 0.05 -4.12
C SER A 113 -22.73 -0.93 -3.13
N THR A 114 -21.89 -1.72 -2.47
CA THR A 114 -22.37 -2.71 -1.54
C THR A 114 -22.71 -2.01 -0.21
N ALA A 115 -24.00 -1.74 -0.05
CA ALA A 115 -24.71 -1.26 1.13
C ALA A 115 -24.04 -0.12 1.95
N ILE A 116 -24.44 1.12 1.66
CA ILE A 116 -24.55 2.16 2.69
C ILE A 116 -25.86 1.90 3.44
N ASN A 117 -25.79 1.39 4.68
CA ASN A 117 -26.88 1.33 5.66
C ASN A 117 -28.29 0.91 5.16
N GLY A 118 -28.65 -0.37 5.33
CA GLY A 118 -30.06 -0.78 5.44
C GLY A 118 -30.46 -2.01 4.62
N SER A 119 -30.74 -3.11 5.34
CA SER A 119 -31.50 -4.29 4.90
C SER A 119 -31.00 -4.99 3.62
N ILE A 120 -29.90 -5.74 3.72
CA ILE A 120 -29.59 -6.80 2.75
C ILE A 120 -30.51 -7.98 3.05
N THR A 121 -31.23 -8.49 2.05
CA THR A 121 -31.93 -9.78 2.17
C THR A 121 -30.89 -10.89 1.92
N PRO A 122 -30.60 -11.76 2.91
CA PRO A 122 -29.63 -12.83 2.71
C PRO A 122 -30.12 -13.82 1.66
N THR A 123 -29.18 -14.43 0.94
CA THR A 123 -29.50 -15.50 -0.03
C THR A 123 -29.99 -16.76 0.69
N ASP A 124 -30.91 -17.49 0.06
CA ASP A 124 -31.35 -18.81 0.54
C ASP A 124 -30.30 -19.92 0.33
N LYS A 125 -29.23 -19.61 -0.43
CA LYS A 125 -28.12 -20.54 -0.68
C LYS A 125 -27.34 -20.80 0.62
N ARG A 126 -27.02 -22.07 0.89
CA ARG A 126 -26.17 -22.45 2.02
C ARG A 126 -24.72 -22.05 1.73
N ILE A 127 -24.11 -21.31 2.64
CA ILE A 127 -22.76 -20.77 2.47
C ILE A 127 -21.75 -21.63 3.23
N GLY A 128 -20.66 -22.01 2.57
CA GLY A 128 -19.48 -22.63 3.17
C GLY A 128 -18.36 -21.60 3.30
N PHE A 129 -17.56 -21.66 4.36
CA PHE A 129 -16.40 -20.79 4.51
C PHE A 129 -15.19 -21.56 5.04
N LEU A 130 -14.08 -21.52 4.29
CA LEU A 130 -12.86 -22.26 4.55
C LEU A 130 -11.71 -21.30 4.88
N GLY A 131 -11.18 -21.37 6.10
CA GLY A 131 -10.06 -20.55 6.55
C GLY A 131 -10.50 -19.36 7.40
N LEU A 132 -10.31 -19.47 8.72
CA LEU A 132 -10.73 -18.48 9.71
C LEU A 132 -9.50 -17.70 10.21
N GLY A 133 -8.75 -17.16 9.24
CA GLY A 133 -7.56 -16.34 9.47
C GLY A 133 -7.88 -14.88 9.81
N LEU A 134 -6.88 -14.01 9.63
CA LEU A 134 -6.99 -12.56 9.89
C LEU A 134 -8.18 -11.93 9.15
N MET A 135 -8.36 -12.28 7.87
CA MET A 135 -9.44 -11.79 7.02
C MET A 135 -10.71 -12.63 7.18
N GLY A 136 -10.59 -13.97 7.05
CA GLY A 136 -11.74 -14.87 7.06
C GLY A 136 -12.64 -14.73 8.31
N SER A 137 -12.05 -14.42 9.46
CA SER A 137 -12.81 -14.18 10.71
C SER A 137 -13.83 -13.04 10.57
N GLY A 138 -13.40 -11.86 10.11
CA GLY A 138 -14.28 -10.70 9.96
C GLY A 138 -15.35 -10.93 8.88
N ILE A 139 -14.97 -11.59 7.78
CA ILE A 139 -15.89 -11.93 6.70
C ILE A 139 -17.01 -12.84 7.20
N VAL A 140 -16.69 -13.91 7.93
CA VAL A 140 -17.68 -14.86 8.46
C VAL A 140 -18.61 -14.19 9.46
N SER A 141 -18.09 -13.42 10.41
CA SER A 141 -18.94 -12.71 11.37
C SER A 141 -19.92 -11.77 10.66
N ASN A 142 -19.51 -11.11 9.58
CA ASN A 142 -20.41 -10.25 8.82
C ASN A 142 -21.47 -11.04 8.04
N LEU A 143 -21.11 -12.19 7.45
CA LEU A 143 -22.10 -13.08 6.83
C LEU A 143 -23.15 -13.56 7.85
N LEU A 144 -22.73 -13.97 9.05
CA LEU A 144 -23.63 -14.40 10.11
C LEU A 144 -24.53 -13.26 10.61
N LYS A 145 -23.96 -12.08 10.88
CA LYS A 145 -24.72 -10.88 11.31
C LYS A 145 -25.79 -10.45 10.30
N MET A 146 -25.53 -10.65 9.01
CA MET A 146 -26.48 -10.35 7.94
C MET A 146 -27.48 -11.49 7.67
N GLY A 147 -27.46 -12.55 8.49
CA GLY A 147 -28.48 -13.61 8.48
C GLY A 147 -28.21 -14.76 7.51
N HIS A 148 -27.00 -14.88 6.95
CA HIS A 148 -26.66 -16.01 6.09
C HIS A 148 -26.48 -17.30 6.90
N VAL A 149 -26.89 -18.43 6.30
CA VAL A 149 -26.62 -19.76 6.87
C VAL A 149 -25.21 -20.20 6.47
N VAL A 150 -24.28 -20.12 7.42
CA VAL A 150 -22.85 -20.40 7.18
C VAL A 150 -22.41 -21.71 7.84
N THR A 151 -21.69 -22.54 7.09
CA THR A 151 -20.90 -23.67 7.59
C THR A 151 -19.43 -23.33 7.49
N VAL A 152 -18.71 -23.36 8.60
CA VAL A 152 -17.30 -23.00 8.66
C VAL A 152 -16.40 -24.23 8.79
N TRP A 153 -15.19 -24.11 8.27
CA TRP A 153 -14.09 -25.03 8.56
C TRP A 153 -12.78 -24.26 8.64
N ASN A 154 -11.92 -24.70 9.55
CA ASN A 154 -10.55 -24.23 9.63
C ASN A 154 -9.64 -25.39 10.04
N ARG A 155 -8.40 -25.39 9.55
CA ARG A 155 -7.40 -26.43 9.89
C ARG A 155 -7.16 -26.56 11.39
N THR A 156 -7.17 -25.44 12.10
CA THR A 156 -7.13 -25.37 13.58
C THR A 156 -8.57 -25.24 14.06
N ALA A 157 -9.14 -26.32 14.59
CA ALA A 157 -10.57 -26.42 14.88
C ALA A 157 -11.05 -25.41 15.92
N GLU A 158 -10.19 -25.06 16.89
CA GLU A 158 -10.48 -24.12 17.98
C GLU A 158 -10.83 -22.71 17.45
N LYS A 159 -10.39 -22.37 16.23
CA LYS A 159 -10.77 -21.09 15.60
C LYS A 159 -12.24 -21.04 15.18
N CYS A 160 -12.93 -22.17 15.11
CA CYS A 160 -14.34 -22.24 14.75
C CYS A 160 -15.27 -21.89 15.94
N ASP A 161 -14.82 -22.04 17.18
CA ASP A 161 -15.67 -21.97 18.39
C ASP A 161 -16.44 -20.66 18.50
N LEU A 162 -15.79 -19.54 18.17
CA LEU A 162 -16.42 -18.21 18.18
C LEU A 162 -17.63 -18.15 17.23
N PHE A 163 -17.51 -18.74 16.03
CA PHE A 163 -18.56 -18.66 15.02
C PHE A 163 -19.69 -19.65 15.29
N ILE A 164 -19.40 -20.78 15.95
CA ILE A 164 -20.44 -21.72 16.39
C ILE A 164 -21.37 -21.01 17.39
N GLN A 165 -20.79 -20.20 18.30
CA GLN A 165 -21.58 -19.36 19.22
C GLN A 165 -22.40 -18.28 18.48
N GLU A 166 -21.89 -17.78 17.36
CA GLU A 166 -22.61 -16.85 16.47
C GLU A 166 -23.62 -17.55 15.52
N GLY A 167 -23.79 -18.87 15.62
CA GLY A 167 -24.80 -19.64 14.87
C GLY A 167 -24.29 -20.35 13.60
N ALA A 168 -22.98 -20.34 13.36
CA ALA A 168 -22.39 -21.13 12.28
C ALA A 168 -22.46 -22.63 12.56
N ARG A 169 -22.56 -23.42 11.49
CA ARG A 169 -22.39 -24.87 11.54
C ARG A 169 -20.92 -25.22 11.38
N LEU A 170 -20.46 -26.30 12.01
CA LEU A 170 -19.10 -26.80 11.85
C LEU A 170 -19.06 -27.90 10.77
N GLY A 171 -18.23 -27.72 9.75
CA GLY A 171 -17.84 -28.79 8.83
C GLY A 171 -16.59 -29.51 9.34
N ARG A 172 -16.47 -30.82 9.10
CA ARG A 172 -15.31 -31.61 9.56
C ARG A 172 -14.15 -31.54 8.57
N THR A 173 -14.44 -31.42 7.28
CA THR A 173 -13.44 -31.31 6.21
C THR A 173 -13.86 -30.32 5.12
N PRO A 174 -12.93 -29.78 4.32
CA PRO A 174 -13.24 -28.95 3.15
C PRO A 174 -14.19 -29.64 2.17
N ALA A 175 -13.99 -30.94 1.91
CA ALA A 175 -14.87 -31.74 1.06
C ALA A 175 -16.31 -31.79 1.58
N GLU A 176 -16.48 -31.95 2.90
CA GLU A 176 -17.80 -31.98 3.52
C GLU A 176 -18.52 -30.64 3.39
N VAL A 177 -17.82 -29.53 3.68
CA VAL A 177 -18.38 -28.18 3.51
C VAL A 177 -18.83 -27.95 2.07
N ALA A 178 -17.97 -28.25 1.09
CA ALA A 178 -18.29 -28.10 -0.33
C ALA A 178 -19.48 -28.96 -0.79
N SER A 179 -19.66 -30.15 -0.21
CA SER A 179 -20.79 -31.03 -0.51
C SER A 179 -22.11 -30.52 0.07
N MET A 180 -22.09 -29.95 1.28
CA MET A 180 -23.28 -29.47 2.00
C MET A 180 -23.74 -28.09 1.52
N CYS A 181 -22.81 -27.21 1.17
CA CYS A 181 -23.08 -25.82 0.82
C CYS A 181 -23.27 -25.63 -0.69
N ASP A 182 -24.04 -24.62 -1.08
CA ASP A 182 -24.27 -24.30 -2.49
C ASP A 182 -23.14 -23.40 -3.03
N ILE A 183 -22.66 -22.46 -2.20
CA ILE A 183 -21.50 -21.61 -2.45
C ILE A 183 -20.49 -21.81 -1.33
N THR A 184 -19.23 -22.10 -1.65
CA THR A 184 -18.15 -22.24 -0.66
C THR A 184 -17.05 -21.23 -0.94
N PHE A 185 -16.81 -20.34 0.02
CA PHE A 185 -15.70 -19.38 0.00
C PHE A 185 -14.45 -19.97 0.66
N SER A 186 -13.28 -19.54 0.21
CA SER A 186 -11.99 -19.81 0.86
C SER A 186 -11.19 -18.54 1.07
N CYS A 187 -10.45 -18.46 2.19
CA CYS A 187 -9.53 -17.37 2.48
C CYS A 187 -8.33 -17.89 3.29
N VAL A 188 -7.26 -18.26 2.58
CA VAL A 188 -6.05 -18.89 3.12
C VAL A 188 -4.77 -18.10 2.77
N SER A 189 -3.64 -18.52 3.32
CA SER A 189 -2.43 -17.69 3.42
C SER A 189 -1.68 -17.44 2.12
N ASP A 190 -1.63 -18.43 1.23
CA ASP A 190 -0.71 -18.47 0.10
C ASP A 190 -1.14 -19.52 -0.95
N PRO A 191 -0.51 -19.51 -2.15
CA PRO A 191 -0.83 -20.45 -3.22
C PRO A 191 -0.69 -21.93 -2.85
N LYS A 192 0.22 -22.28 -1.93
CA LYS A 192 0.39 -23.67 -1.49
C LYS A 192 -0.78 -24.10 -0.62
N ALA A 193 -1.20 -23.24 0.32
CA ALA A 193 -2.37 -23.48 1.14
C ALA A 193 -3.66 -23.59 0.31
N ALA A 194 -3.82 -22.74 -0.73
CA ALA A 194 -4.98 -22.80 -1.62
C ALA A 194 -5.03 -24.13 -2.41
N ARG A 195 -3.89 -24.55 -2.98
CA ARG A 195 -3.79 -25.85 -3.66
C ARG A 195 -4.07 -27.02 -2.73
N ASP A 196 -3.46 -27.04 -1.54
CA ASP A 196 -3.66 -28.11 -0.56
C ASP A 196 -5.12 -28.20 -0.11
N LEU A 197 -5.77 -27.04 0.11
CA LEU A 197 -7.19 -26.98 0.47
C LEU A 197 -8.10 -27.59 -0.61
N VAL A 198 -7.77 -27.38 -1.88
CA VAL A 198 -8.60 -27.87 -2.99
C VAL A 198 -8.27 -29.30 -3.41
N LEU A 199 -7.00 -29.59 -3.63
CA LEU A 199 -6.50 -30.83 -4.22
C LEU A 199 -6.11 -31.90 -3.19
N GLY A 200 -5.90 -31.49 -1.94
CA GLY A 200 -5.46 -32.37 -0.87
C GLY A 200 -6.49 -33.45 -0.48
N PRO A 201 -6.09 -34.38 0.41
CA PRO A 201 -7.00 -35.39 0.94
C PRO A 201 -8.16 -34.73 1.68
N SER A 202 -9.39 -35.15 1.40
CA SER A 202 -10.61 -34.50 1.90
C SER A 202 -10.70 -33.00 1.56
N GLY A 203 -10.00 -32.58 0.50
CA GLY A 203 -10.03 -31.23 -0.04
C GLY A 203 -11.32 -30.91 -0.80
N VAL A 204 -11.50 -29.64 -1.14
CA VAL A 204 -12.72 -29.10 -1.78
C VAL A 204 -13.14 -29.93 -2.99
N LEU A 205 -12.19 -30.34 -3.84
CA LEU A 205 -12.47 -31.03 -5.09
C LEU A 205 -13.26 -32.34 -4.89
N GLN A 206 -13.12 -33.00 -3.73
CA GLN A 206 -13.83 -34.24 -3.41
C GLN A 206 -15.31 -34.00 -3.06
N GLY A 207 -15.68 -32.77 -2.70
CA GLY A 207 -17.06 -32.35 -2.43
C GLY A 207 -17.77 -31.68 -3.61
N ILE A 208 -17.04 -31.33 -4.67
CA ILE A 208 -17.61 -30.68 -5.86
C ILE A 208 -18.39 -31.66 -6.71
N ARG A 209 -19.56 -31.19 -7.16
CA ARG A 209 -20.47 -31.86 -8.10
C ARG A 209 -21.19 -30.79 -8.93
N PRO A 210 -21.90 -31.17 -10.02
CA PRO A 210 -22.68 -30.23 -10.81
C PRO A 210 -23.54 -29.28 -9.97
N GLY A 211 -23.42 -27.98 -10.23
CA GLY A 211 -24.17 -26.92 -9.55
C GLY A 211 -23.54 -26.38 -8.26
N LYS A 212 -22.40 -26.92 -7.81
CA LYS A 212 -21.65 -26.36 -6.66
C LYS A 212 -20.78 -25.19 -7.08
N CYS A 213 -20.72 -24.14 -6.25
CA CYS A 213 -19.90 -22.96 -6.50
C CYS A 213 -18.72 -22.90 -5.51
N TYR A 214 -17.53 -22.58 -6.01
CA TYR A 214 -16.35 -22.31 -5.20
C TYR A 214 -15.83 -20.90 -5.49
N VAL A 215 -15.61 -20.12 -4.43
CA VAL A 215 -15.16 -18.73 -4.49
C VAL A 215 -13.82 -18.58 -3.78
N GLU A 216 -12.76 -18.39 -4.54
CA GLU A 216 -11.39 -18.28 -4.01
C GLU A 216 -11.05 -16.83 -3.68
N MET A 217 -11.01 -16.48 -2.39
CA MET A 217 -10.72 -15.11 -1.93
C MET A 217 -9.27 -14.90 -1.48
N SER A 218 -8.42 -15.93 -1.56
CA SER A 218 -7.01 -15.80 -1.19
C SER A 218 -6.24 -15.03 -2.24
N THR A 219 -5.30 -14.17 -1.82
CA THR A 219 -4.35 -13.56 -2.75
C THR A 219 -3.31 -14.58 -3.20
N VAL A 220 -3.45 -15.06 -4.43
CA VAL A 220 -2.56 -16.03 -5.08
C VAL A 220 -2.18 -15.55 -6.49
N ASP A 221 -1.29 -16.29 -7.16
CA ASP A 221 -0.89 -16.01 -8.54
C ASP A 221 -1.94 -16.48 -9.58
N PRO A 222 -1.97 -15.87 -10.78
CA PRO A 222 -2.92 -16.23 -11.84
C PRO A 222 -2.83 -17.69 -12.30
N GLU A 223 -1.65 -18.30 -12.22
CA GLU A 223 -1.41 -19.70 -12.57
C GLU A 223 -2.15 -20.62 -11.60
N THR A 224 -2.09 -20.32 -10.30
CA THR A 224 -2.87 -20.99 -9.26
C THR A 224 -4.37 -20.87 -9.52
N ILE A 225 -4.87 -19.66 -9.82
CA ILE A 225 -6.30 -19.46 -10.13
C ILE A 225 -6.72 -20.29 -11.34
N THR A 226 -5.90 -20.30 -12.39
CA THR A 226 -6.18 -21.05 -13.61
C THR A 226 -6.27 -22.56 -13.32
N GLU A 227 -5.32 -23.10 -12.56
CA GLU A 227 -5.30 -24.49 -12.13
C GLU A 227 -6.56 -24.85 -11.31
N LEU A 228 -6.86 -24.05 -10.28
CA LEU A 228 -8.02 -24.28 -9.40
C LEU A 228 -9.34 -24.19 -10.18
N SER A 229 -9.47 -23.20 -11.06
CA SER A 229 -10.65 -23.05 -11.92
C SER A 229 -10.85 -24.27 -12.81
N GLN A 230 -9.80 -24.75 -13.48
CA GLN A 230 -9.86 -25.92 -14.36
C GLN A 230 -10.28 -27.19 -13.62
N VAL A 231 -9.69 -27.48 -12.47
CA VAL A 231 -10.04 -28.71 -11.73
C VAL A 231 -11.46 -28.66 -11.17
N ILE A 232 -11.90 -27.51 -10.65
CA ILE A 232 -13.26 -27.34 -10.12
C ILE A 232 -14.30 -27.49 -11.25
N THR A 233 -14.08 -26.83 -12.39
CA THR A 233 -14.98 -26.90 -13.54
C THR A 233 -14.99 -28.28 -14.19
N SER A 234 -13.87 -29.00 -14.20
CA SER A 234 -13.82 -30.39 -14.69
C SER A 234 -14.72 -31.37 -13.91
N ARG A 235 -15.08 -31.03 -12.67
CA ARG A 235 -16.03 -31.78 -11.81
C ARG A 235 -17.47 -31.26 -11.91
N GLY A 236 -17.74 -30.33 -12.82
CA GLY A 236 -19.05 -29.68 -12.98
C GLY A 236 -19.31 -28.55 -11.97
N GLY A 237 -18.32 -28.17 -11.18
CA GLY A 237 -18.41 -27.00 -10.31
C GLY A 237 -18.32 -25.69 -11.09
N ARG A 238 -18.69 -24.59 -10.44
CA ARG A 238 -18.56 -23.22 -10.95
C ARG A 238 -17.55 -22.47 -10.09
N PHE A 239 -16.68 -21.69 -10.73
CA PHE A 239 -15.53 -21.08 -10.08
C PHE A 239 -15.55 -19.56 -10.24
N LEU A 240 -15.27 -18.87 -9.14
CA LEU A 240 -15.04 -17.43 -9.10
C LEU A 240 -13.79 -17.17 -8.26
N GLU A 241 -12.87 -16.34 -8.73
CA GLU A 241 -11.90 -15.73 -7.82
C GLU A 241 -12.48 -14.40 -7.31
N ALA A 242 -12.27 -14.10 -6.04
CA ALA A 242 -12.75 -12.89 -5.40
C ALA A 242 -11.78 -12.36 -4.32
N PRO A 243 -10.47 -12.16 -4.62
CA PRO A 243 -9.54 -11.59 -3.65
C PRO A 243 -10.01 -10.23 -3.12
N VAL A 244 -9.66 -9.93 -1.88
CA VAL A 244 -10.10 -8.72 -1.17
C VAL A 244 -8.96 -7.77 -0.84
N ALA A 245 -9.17 -6.49 -1.11
CA ALA A 245 -8.30 -5.40 -0.68
C ALA A 245 -8.88 -4.77 0.59
N GLY A 246 -8.02 -4.64 1.60
CA GLY A 246 -8.39 -4.10 2.90
C GLY A 246 -7.47 -4.62 3.99
N SER A 247 -7.86 -4.39 5.23
CA SER A 247 -7.13 -4.84 6.42
C SER A 247 -8.05 -5.61 7.36
N GLN A 248 -7.51 -6.15 8.46
CA GLN A 248 -8.30 -6.84 9.48
C GLN A 248 -9.46 -5.96 9.95
N GLN A 249 -9.19 -4.69 10.25
CA GLN A 249 -10.22 -3.77 10.71
C GLN A 249 -11.33 -3.60 9.66
N LEU A 250 -10.98 -3.36 8.40
CA LEU A 250 -11.97 -3.24 7.31
C LEU A 250 -12.73 -4.54 7.08
N SER A 251 -12.10 -5.69 7.32
CA SER A 251 -12.76 -6.99 7.26
C SER A 251 -13.81 -7.16 8.35
N ASN A 252 -13.50 -6.71 9.58
CA ASN A 252 -14.43 -6.74 10.71
C ASN A 252 -15.60 -5.80 10.48
N ASP A 253 -15.35 -4.65 9.84
CA ASP A 253 -16.35 -3.61 9.58
C ASP A 253 -17.21 -3.86 8.34
N GLY A 254 -16.92 -4.91 7.56
CA GLY A 254 -17.64 -5.20 6.30
C GLY A 254 -17.35 -4.18 5.21
N MET A 255 -16.13 -3.62 5.20
CA MET A 255 -15.72 -2.49 4.35
C MET A 255 -14.64 -2.85 3.33
N LEU A 256 -14.51 -4.13 3.00
CA LEU A 256 -13.55 -4.61 2.01
C LEU A 256 -13.88 -4.14 0.60
N VAL A 257 -12.85 -4.04 -0.24
CA VAL A 257 -13.01 -3.92 -1.69
C VAL A 257 -12.80 -5.30 -2.31
N ILE A 258 -13.83 -5.83 -2.96
CA ILE A 258 -13.80 -7.17 -3.53
C ILE A 258 -13.46 -7.06 -5.02
N LEU A 259 -12.45 -7.78 -5.47
CA LEU A 259 -12.08 -7.87 -6.88
C LEU A 259 -12.45 -9.27 -7.35
N ALA A 260 -13.48 -9.40 -8.20
CA ALA A 260 -13.99 -10.69 -8.63
C ALA A 260 -13.75 -10.93 -10.12
N ALA A 261 -13.48 -12.17 -10.51
CA ALA A 261 -13.40 -12.59 -11.92
C ALA A 261 -13.67 -14.09 -12.07
N GLY A 262 -14.14 -14.52 -13.24
CA GLY A 262 -14.55 -15.90 -13.53
C GLY A 262 -16.04 -16.00 -13.86
N ASP A 263 -16.77 -16.90 -13.22
CA ASP A 263 -18.18 -17.14 -13.51
C ASP A 263 -19.08 -15.97 -13.06
N ARG A 264 -19.59 -15.20 -14.03
CA ARG A 264 -20.45 -14.03 -13.80
C ARG A 264 -21.70 -14.34 -12.99
N THR A 265 -22.29 -15.50 -13.22
CA THR A 265 -23.50 -15.93 -12.50
C THR A 265 -23.19 -16.30 -11.05
N VAL A 266 -21.98 -16.77 -10.73
CA VAL A 266 -21.55 -16.97 -9.33
C VAL A 266 -21.36 -15.62 -8.65
N TYR A 267 -20.77 -14.64 -9.36
CA TYR A 267 -20.63 -13.28 -8.85
C TYR A 267 -22.00 -12.68 -8.47
N GLU A 268 -23.00 -12.82 -9.34
CA GLU A 268 -24.38 -12.35 -9.08
C GLU A 268 -25.05 -13.12 -7.94
N ASP A 269 -24.88 -14.45 -7.88
CA ASP A 269 -25.37 -15.29 -6.79
C ASP A 269 -24.75 -14.92 -5.42
N CYS A 270 -23.54 -14.35 -5.42
CA CYS A 270 -22.82 -13.88 -4.24
C CYS A 270 -23.19 -12.45 -3.82
N SER A 271 -24.11 -11.76 -4.52
CA SER A 271 -24.39 -10.33 -4.30
C SER A 271 -24.62 -9.98 -2.82
N SER A 272 -25.53 -10.66 -2.12
CA SER A 272 -25.79 -10.39 -0.70
C SER A 272 -24.61 -10.75 0.21
N CYS A 273 -23.81 -11.76 -0.15
CA CYS A 273 -22.59 -12.11 0.59
C CYS A 273 -21.52 -11.01 0.45
N PHE A 274 -21.29 -10.53 -0.77
CA PHE A 274 -20.38 -9.41 -1.04
C PHE A 274 -20.87 -8.13 -0.39
N GLN A 275 -22.19 -7.94 -0.29
CA GLN A 275 -22.77 -6.84 0.45
C GLN A 275 -22.55 -6.90 1.96
N ALA A 276 -22.53 -8.09 2.54
CA ALA A 276 -22.24 -8.24 3.95
C ALA A 276 -20.77 -7.95 4.28
N MET A 277 -19.83 -8.37 3.43
CA MET A 277 -18.40 -8.33 3.74
C MET A 277 -17.64 -7.13 3.15
N GLY A 278 -18.23 -6.43 2.20
CA GLY A 278 -17.55 -5.41 1.41
C GLY A 278 -18.28 -4.08 1.32
N LYS A 279 -17.51 -3.01 1.15
CA LYS A 279 -17.98 -1.67 0.77
C LYS A 279 -18.28 -1.56 -0.72
N THR A 280 -17.54 -2.30 -1.55
CA THR A 280 -17.82 -2.39 -2.98
C THR A 280 -17.23 -3.66 -3.59
N SER A 281 -17.80 -4.12 -4.71
CA SER A 281 -17.27 -5.21 -5.52
C SER A 281 -17.10 -4.81 -6.99
N PHE A 282 -16.04 -5.29 -7.62
CA PHE A 282 -15.74 -5.12 -9.04
C PHE A 282 -15.71 -6.47 -9.75
N PHE A 283 -16.31 -6.57 -10.93
CA PHE A 283 -16.19 -7.76 -11.78
C PHE A 283 -15.24 -7.49 -12.95
N LEU A 284 -14.14 -8.24 -13.00
CA LEU A 284 -12.96 -8.00 -13.85
C LEU A 284 -12.87 -8.98 -15.03
N GLY A 285 -13.98 -9.64 -15.37
CA GLY A 285 -14.06 -10.55 -16.51
C GLY A 285 -13.54 -11.95 -16.20
N GLU A 286 -12.64 -12.45 -17.03
CA GLU A 286 -12.14 -13.83 -16.99
C GLU A 286 -11.27 -14.13 -15.76
N ALA A 287 -11.26 -15.40 -15.34
CA ALA A 287 -10.44 -15.86 -14.23
C ALA A 287 -8.93 -15.60 -14.47
N GLY A 288 -8.24 -15.22 -13.41
CA GLY A 288 -6.87 -14.71 -13.39
C GLY A 288 -6.80 -13.17 -13.34
N ASN A 289 -7.81 -12.44 -13.83
CA ASN A 289 -7.77 -10.98 -13.86
C ASN A 289 -7.83 -10.34 -12.47
N ALA A 290 -8.58 -10.92 -11.53
CA ALA A 290 -8.64 -10.38 -10.18
C ALA A 290 -7.36 -10.66 -9.40
N ALA A 291 -6.75 -11.84 -9.54
CA ALA A 291 -5.42 -12.12 -9.01
C ALA A 291 -4.37 -11.13 -9.52
N ARG A 292 -4.33 -10.86 -10.83
CA ARG A 292 -3.40 -9.86 -11.42
C ARG A 292 -3.61 -8.48 -10.79
N MET A 293 -4.85 -8.00 -10.76
CA MET A 293 -5.17 -6.69 -10.20
C MET A 293 -4.80 -6.60 -8.72
N MET A 294 -5.11 -7.64 -7.94
CA MET A 294 -4.77 -7.69 -6.52
C MET A 294 -3.25 -7.64 -6.29
N LEU A 295 -2.47 -8.39 -7.06
CA LEU A 295 -1.01 -8.38 -6.96
C LEU A 295 -0.43 -7.01 -7.32
N ILE A 296 -0.99 -6.31 -8.32
CA ILE A 296 -0.60 -4.93 -8.65
C ILE A 296 -0.87 -3.99 -7.47
N LEU A 297 -2.07 -4.05 -6.88
CA LEU A 297 -2.42 -3.21 -5.73
C LEU A 297 -1.50 -3.45 -4.54
N ASN A 298 -1.25 -4.72 -4.19
CA ASN A 298 -0.38 -5.06 -3.07
C ASN A 298 1.10 -4.77 -3.37
N MET A 299 1.52 -4.82 -4.63
CA MET A 299 2.86 -4.36 -5.05
C MET A 299 3.04 -2.87 -4.77
N VAL A 300 2.05 -2.04 -5.13
CA VAL A 300 2.06 -0.59 -4.86
C VAL A 300 2.06 -0.35 -3.35
N GLN A 301 1.15 -1.00 -2.60
CA GLN A 301 1.05 -0.83 -1.15
C GLN A 301 2.33 -1.25 -0.42
N GLY A 302 2.90 -2.40 -0.77
CA GLY A 302 4.12 -2.92 -0.17
C GLY A 302 5.32 -2.01 -0.42
N SER A 303 5.49 -1.56 -1.66
CA SER A 303 6.57 -0.63 -2.05
C SER A 303 6.42 0.72 -1.32
N PHE A 304 5.21 1.25 -1.27
CA PHE A 304 4.93 2.53 -0.60
C PHE A 304 5.22 2.49 0.90
N MET A 305 4.83 1.40 1.59
CA MET A 305 5.15 1.22 3.01
C MET A 305 6.66 1.14 3.27
N ALA A 306 7.44 0.52 2.38
CA ALA A 306 8.90 0.52 2.49
C ALA A 306 9.48 1.94 2.33
N THR A 307 8.98 2.72 1.38
CA THR A 307 9.36 4.14 1.20
C THR A 307 9.00 5.00 2.41
N ILE A 308 7.83 4.80 3.02
CA ILE A 308 7.43 5.48 4.26
C ILE A 308 8.40 5.15 5.39
N ALA A 309 8.73 3.88 5.57
CA ALA A 309 9.68 3.43 6.57
C ALA A 309 11.06 4.08 6.39
N GLU A 310 11.58 4.07 5.16
CA GLU A 310 12.85 4.71 4.81
C GLU A 310 12.86 6.19 5.16
N GLY A 311 11.82 6.94 4.75
CA GLY A 311 11.67 8.37 5.05
C GLY A 311 11.62 8.66 6.55
N LEU A 312 10.86 7.87 7.32
CA LEU A 312 10.81 8.02 8.78
C LEU A 312 12.16 7.74 9.45
N THR A 313 12.87 6.69 9.03
CA THR A 313 14.20 6.39 9.57
C THR A 313 15.25 7.40 9.16
N LEU A 314 15.19 7.95 7.94
CA LEU A 314 16.09 9.00 7.48
C LEU A 314 15.85 10.31 8.24
N ALA A 315 14.59 10.67 8.48
CA ALA A 315 14.24 11.81 9.34
C ALA A 315 14.88 11.64 10.73
N GLN A 316 14.73 10.47 11.35
CA GLN A 316 15.35 10.17 12.65
C GLN A 316 16.88 10.26 12.60
N ALA A 317 17.52 9.67 11.59
CA ALA A 317 18.98 9.65 11.45
C ALA A 317 19.59 11.03 11.20
N THR A 318 18.81 11.96 10.62
CA THR A 318 19.20 13.35 10.34
C THR A 318 18.74 14.34 11.41
N GLY A 319 18.30 13.85 12.57
CA GLY A 319 17.89 14.67 13.70
C GLY A 319 16.56 15.42 13.51
N GLN A 320 15.75 15.01 12.53
CA GLN A 320 14.42 15.56 12.28
C GLN A 320 13.35 14.80 13.07
N SER A 321 12.29 15.51 13.46
CA SER A 321 11.14 14.90 14.15
C SER A 321 10.31 14.05 13.20
N GLN A 322 10.17 12.75 13.51
CA GLN A 322 9.29 11.85 12.75
C GLN A 322 7.81 12.28 12.81
N GLN A 323 7.37 12.87 13.93
CA GLN A 323 6.01 13.41 14.05
C GLN A 323 5.82 14.59 13.10
N THR A 324 6.78 15.52 13.05
CA THR A 324 6.71 16.68 12.15
C THR A 324 6.77 16.24 10.69
N PHE A 325 7.56 15.22 10.37
CA PHE A 325 7.58 14.62 9.03
C PHE A 325 6.19 14.07 8.63
N LEU A 326 5.53 13.33 9.52
CA LEU A 326 4.15 12.88 9.31
C LEU A 326 3.18 14.05 9.12
N ASP A 327 3.24 15.06 9.99
CA ASP A 327 2.35 16.22 9.92
C ASP A 327 2.47 16.91 8.55
N ILE A 328 3.70 17.07 8.03
CA ILE A 328 3.96 17.63 6.70
C ILE A 328 3.39 16.74 5.59
N LEU A 329 3.61 15.42 5.64
CA LEU A 329 3.06 14.48 4.66
C LEU A 329 1.52 14.56 4.59
N CYS A 330 0.86 14.69 5.74
CA CYS A 330 -0.59 14.78 5.84
C CYS A 330 -1.17 16.11 5.35
N GLN A 331 -0.37 17.17 5.20
CA GLN A 331 -0.79 18.41 4.53
C GLN A 331 -0.57 18.38 3.02
N GLY A 332 0.23 17.42 2.51
CA GLY A 332 0.62 17.32 1.12
C GLY A 332 -0.31 16.46 0.26
N GLN A 333 0.06 16.31 -1.02
CA GLN A 333 -0.71 15.50 -1.99
C GLN A 333 -0.66 13.99 -1.72
N MET A 334 0.27 13.53 -0.88
CA MET A 334 0.41 12.12 -0.50
C MET A 334 -0.45 11.75 0.71
N ALA A 335 -1.21 12.70 1.27
CA ALA A 335 -2.06 12.48 2.43
C ALA A 335 -3.08 11.36 2.13
N SER A 336 -3.05 10.31 2.95
CA SER A 336 -4.01 9.21 2.88
C SER A 336 -4.18 8.58 4.26
N THR A 337 -5.32 7.92 4.48
CA THR A 337 -5.58 7.16 5.71
C THR A 337 -4.51 6.09 5.94
N PHE A 338 -3.96 5.51 4.87
CA PHE A 338 -2.88 4.54 4.96
C PHE A 338 -1.60 5.15 5.55
N VAL A 339 -1.16 6.30 5.02
CA VAL A 339 0.04 7.01 5.53
C VAL A 339 -0.12 7.37 6.99
N ASP A 340 -1.23 8.03 7.34
CA ASP A 340 -1.48 8.48 8.71
C ASP A 340 -1.48 7.31 9.69
N GLN A 341 -2.26 6.26 9.39
CA GLN A 341 -2.36 5.10 10.28
C GLN A 341 -1.03 4.35 10.43
N LYS A 342 -0.30 4.11 9.34
CA LYS A 342 0.96 3.33 9.41
C LYS A 342 2.09 4.13 10.06
N CYS A 343 2.17 5.44 9.83
CA CYS A 343 3.13 6.29 10.54
C CYS A 343 2.80 6.37 12.04
N GLN A 344 1.53 6.54 12.42
CA GLN A 344 1.13 6.51 13.83
C GLN A 344 1.50 5.19 14.52
N ASN A 345 1.28 4.05 13.84
CA ASN A 345 1.71 2.74 14.34
C ASN A 345 3.22 2.70 14.63
N ILE A 346 4.04 3.20 13.71
CA ILE A 346 5.51 3.26 13.87
C ILE A 346 5.88 4.17 15.06
N LEU A 347 5.32 5.38 15.12
CA LEU A 347 5.61 6.35 16.18
C LEU A 347 5.22 5.83 17.57
N GLN A 348 4.18 4.99 17.66
CA GLN A 348 3.75 4.35 18.89
C GLN A 348 4.46 3.02 19.17
N GLY A 349 5.32 2.54 18.27
CA GLY A 349 5.93 1.21 18.35
C GLY A 349 4.93 0.05 18.30
N ASN A 350 3.71 0.30 17.79
CA ASN A 350 2.63 -0.68 17.75
C ASN A 350 2.59 -1.38 16.38
N PHE A 351 3.11 -2.61 16.34
CA PHE A 351 3.12 -3.43 15.13
C PHE A 351 2.15 -4.61 15.20
N LYS A 352 1.06 -4.48 15.97
CA LYS A 352 -0.03 -5.46 15.97
C LYS A 352 -0.56 -5.62 14.53
N PRO A 353 -0.67 -6.84 14.00
CA PRO A 353 -0.97 -7.07 12.59
C PRO A 353 -2.38 -6.62 12.23
N ASP A 354 -2.49 -5.66 11.30
CA ASP A 354 -3.71 -5.35 10.55
C ASP A 354 -3.61 -5.91 9.11
N TYR A 355 -2.38 -6.04 8.61
CA TYR A 355 -2.01 -6.93 7.51
C TYR A 355 -0.62 -7.52 7.79
N TYR A 356 -0.44 -8.84 7.69
CA TYR A 356 0.82 -9.48 8.08
C TYR A 356 1.98 -9.15 7.13
N LEU A 357 3.16 -8.90 7.70
CA LEU A 357 4.39 -8.66 6.94
C LEU A 357 4.76 -9.83 6.02
N LYS A 358 4.60 -11.08 6.49
CA LYS A 358 4.84 -12.26 5.64
C LYS A 358 3.92 -12.32 4.41
N HIS A 359 2.70 -11.79 4.50
CA HIS A 359 1.74 -11.80 3.39
C HIS A 359 2.08 -10.74 2.35
N ILE A 360 2.41 -9.50 2.75
CA ILE A 360 2.85 -8.49 1.79
C ILE A 360 4.17 -8.88 1.09
N GLN A 361 5.09 -9.54 1.81
CA GLN A 361 6.31 -10.07 1.19
C GLN A 361 5.99 -11.17 0.18
N LYS A 362 5.03 -12.06 0.47
CA LYS A 362 4.53 -13.04 -0.48
C LYS A 362 3.91 -12.35 -1.70
N ASP A 363 3.08 -11.32 -1.51
CA ASP A 363 2.47 -10.57 -2.61
C ASP A 363 3.51 -9.91 -3.52
N LEU A 364 4.52 -9.24 -2.94
CA LEU A 364 5.62 -8.65 -3.71
C LEU A 364 6.37 -9.70 -4.53
N ARG A 365 6.66 -10.87 -3.95
CA ARG A 365 7.30 -11.98 -4.67
C ARG A 365 6.44 -12.46 -5.85
N LEU A 366 5.13 -12.59 -5.66
CA LEU A 366 4.22 -13.01 -6.74
C LEU A 366 4.09 -11.93 -7.82
N ALA A 367 4.02 -10.65 -7.44
CA ALA A 367 3.99 -9.53 -8.38
C ALA A 367 5.27 -9.43 -9.22
N ILE A 368 6.44 -9.65 -8.61
CA ILE A 368 7.72 -9.71 -9.33
C ILE A 368 7.72 -10.88 -10.32
N SER A 369 7.26 -12.06 -9.90
CA SER A 369 7.14 -13.23 -10.78
C SER A 369 6.21 -12.98 -11.97
N MET A 370 5.08 -12.30 -11.73
CA MET A 370 4.15 -11.89 -12.79
C MET A 370 4.81 -10.89 -13.75
N GLY A 371 5.62 -9.96 -13.24
CA GLY A 371 6.43 -9.05 -14.06
C GLY A 371 7.43 -9.81 -14.94
N ASP A 372 8.13 -10.80 -14.39
CA ASP A 372 9.07 -11.66 -15.11
C ASP A 372 8.38 -12.41 -16.27
N MET A 373 7.23 -13.05 -16.00
CA MET A 373 6.44 -13.73 -17.03
C MET A 373 5.98 -12.81 -18.16
N ALA A 374 5.75 -11.53 -17.86
CA ALA A 374 5.39 -10.51 -18.83
C ALA A 374 6.60 -9.80 -19.48
N ASN A 375 7.84 -10.21 -19.16
CA ASN A 375 9.08 -9.51 -19.52
C ASN A 375 9.03 -8.01 -19.15
N HIS A 376 8.39 -7.67 -18.03
CA HIS A 376 8.21 -6.32 -17.53
C HIS A 376 9.05 -6.07 -16.27
N PRO A 377 10.11 -5.24 -16.34
CA PRO A 377 10.94 -4.94 -15.18
C PRO A 377 10.16 -4.25 -14.05
N THR A 378 10.30 -4.75 -12.82
CA THR A 378 9.64 -4.20 -11.62
C THR A 378 10.67 -3.78 -10.53
N PRO A 379 11.60 -2.86 -10.83
CA PRO A 379 12.75 -2.58 -9.95
C PRO A 379 12.35 -2.07 -8.56
N MET A 380 11.28 -1.27 -8.46
CA MET A 380 10.79 -0.76 -7.17
C MET A 380 10.27 -1.90 -6.28
N ALA A 381 9.50 -2.82 -6.85
CA ALA A 381 9.00 -3.99 -6.13
C ALA A 381 10.14 -4.92 -5.72
N ALA A 382 11.13 -5.11 -6.59
CA ALA A 382 12.32 -5.91 -6.30
C ALA A 382 13.10 -5.36 -5.10
N ALA A 383 13.36 -4.05 -5.06
CA ALA A 383 14.02 -3.40 -3.93
C ALA A 383 13.21 -3.57 -2.63
N ALA A 384 11.90 -3.25 -2.66
CA ALA A 384 11.03 -3.40 -1.51
C ALA A 384 10.99 -4.85 -0.99
N ASN A 385 10.90 -5.83 -1.89
CA ASN A 385 10.87 -7.26 -1.53
C ASN A 385 12.10 -7.69 -0.74
N GLU A 386 13.30 -7.23 -1.09
CA GLU A 386 14.51 -7.55 -0.33
C GLU A 386 14.51 -6.92 1.07
N VAL A 387 13.98 -5.71 1.22
CA VAL A 387 13.78 -5.08 2.54
C VAL A 387 12.79 -5.88 3.39
N TYR A 388 11.69 -6.35 2.81
CA TYR A 388 10.74 -7.22 3.52
C TYR A 388 11.35 -8.58 3.89
N LYS A 389 12.22 -9.16 3.06
CA LYS A 389 12.98 -10.38 3.41
C LYS A 389 13.91 -10.11 4.60
N ARG A 390 14.59 -8.96 4.64
CA ARG A 390 15.38 -8.54 5.81
C ARG A 390 14.49 -8.43 7.05
N ALA A 391 13.33 -7.78 6.97
CA ALA A 391 12.40 -7.70 8.08
C ALA A 391 11.94 -9.09 8.57
N LYS A 392 11.69 -10.04 7.65
CA LYS A 392 11.37 -11.42 8.02
C LYS A 392 12.52 -12.13 8.74
N ALA A 393 13.77 -11.89 8.33
CA ALA A 393 14.96 -12.42 8.99
C ALA A 393 15.18 -11.82 10.38
N LEU A 394 14.57 -10.67 10.67
CA LEU A 394 14.52 -10.02 11.98
C LEU A 394 13.24 -10.41 12.76
N ASP A 395 12.64 -11.57 12.48
CA ASP A 395 11.45 -12.10 13.17
C ASP A 395 10.18 -11.23 13.08
N GLN A 396 10.06 -10.41 12.04
CA GLN A 396 8.89 -9.52 11.87
C GLN A 396 7.73 -10.14 11.08
N SER A 397 7.83 -11.43 10.72
CA SER A 397 6.88 -12.12 9.82
C SER A 397 5.41 -12.01 10.25
N ASP A 398 5.14 -12.11 11.56
CA ASP A 398 3.80 -12.13 12.14
C ASP A 398 3.36 -10.77 12.71
N ASN A 399 4.16 -9.72 12.51
CA ASN A 399 3.78 -8.35 12.80
C ASN A 399 3.11 -7.70 11.58
N ASP A 400 2.57 -6.49 11.78
CA ASP A 400 2.01 -5.69 10.69
C ASP A 400 3.05 -5.37 9.61
N ILE A 401 2.61 -5.10 8.38
CA ILE A 401 3.46 -4.65 7.28
C ILE A 401 4.34 -3.44 7.65
N SER A 402 3.86 -2.56 8.55
CA SER A 402 4.64 -1.42 9.03
C SER A 402 5.90 -1.81 9.80
N ALA A 403 6.01 -3.06 10.28
CA ALA A 403 7.20 -3.59 10.92
C ALA A 403 8.41 -3.70 9.96
N VAL A 404 8.22 -3.49 8.65
CA VAL A 404 9.32 -3.27 7.70
C VAL A 404 10.24 -2.12 8.13
N TYR A 405 9.71 -1.16 8.89
CA TYR A 405 10.47 -0.12 9.59
C TYR A 405 11.68 -0.68 10.37
N ARG A 406 11.52 -1.84 11.02
CA ARG A 406 12.60 -2.47 11.81
C ARG A 406 13.75 -2.99 10.95
N ALA A 407 13.57 -3.15 9.64
CA ALA A 407 14.65 -3.51 8.72
C ALA A 407 15.63 -2.35 8.44
N TYR A 408 15.25 -1.12 8.79
CA TYR A 408 16.04 0.11 8.60
C TYR A 408 16.71 0.62 9.88
N ILE A 409 16.37 0.07 11.05
CA ILE A 409 16.96 0.50 12.33
C ILE A 409 18.43 0.07 12.39
N HIS A 410 19.30 1.00 12.81
CA HIS A 410 20.74 0.82 12.99
C HIS A 410 21.10 0.13 14.31
#